data_AF-A0A7X1HYZ2-F1
#
_entry.id   AF-A0A7X1HYZ2-F1
#
_cell.length_a   1.000
_cell.length_b   1.000
_cell.length_c   1.000
_cell.angle_alpha   90.00
_cell.angle_beta   90.00
_cell.angle_gamma   90.00
#
_symmetry.space_group_name_H-M   'P 1'
#
loop_
_entity.id
_entity.type
_entity.pdbx_description
1 polymer ?
#
loop_
_entity_poly.entity_id
_entity_poly.type
_entity_poly.pdbx_seq_one_letter_code
_entity_poly.pdbx_strand_id
1 'polypeptide(L)'
;MLLFFTDRRKVWKVGQVAGLDQGELTALLERRRVPDGMPVLLDEAIRPVEPLCSWFRRLAMERMAPKTMKAYAHTALMLLNFLHKWDQDLRSATEQDIRDFEAWRRADGRTTVEDSIWDRDSAAIGRLYAYLVEIGYVAARPWRLVRGRTSLGSRMSHEVRVRHMELEQYLFCRDVRFGSLLPTAELDEPFRGCSPQRNPRRASSRC
;
A
#
# COMPACT_ATOMS: atom_id res chain seq x y z
N MET A 1 1.10 -5.71 17.68
CA MET A 1 1.15 -4.23 17.61
C MET A 1 -0.07 -3.60 18.29
N LEU A 2 0.13 -2.49 19.00
CA LEU A 2 -0.91 -1.78 19.77
C LEU A 2 -1.06 -0.33 19.28
N LEU A 3 -2.29 0.11 19.03
CA LEU A 3 -2.60 1.46 18.56
C LEU A 3 -3.25 2.29 19.67
N PHE A 4 -2.63 3.43 19.98
CA PHE A 4 -3.08 4.40 20.96
C PHE A 4 -3.35 5.75 20.32
N PHE A 5 -4.10 6.61 21.02
CA PHE A 5 -4.36 7.98 20.62
C PHE A 5 -4.03 8.92 21.78
N THR A 6 -3.34 10.01 21.48
CA THR A 6 -3.02 11.03 22.47
C THR A 6 -4.28 11.76 22.93
N ASP A 7 -4.39 12.00 24.23
CA ASP A 7 -5.47 12.79 24.82
C ASP A 7 -4.90 13.52 26.04
N ARG A 8 -4.58 14.80 25.90
CA ARG A 8 -3.99 15.60 26.98
C ARG A 8 -4.92 15.72 28.19
N ARG A 9 -6.25 15.62 27.99
CA ARG A 9 -7.22 15.72 29.08
C ARG A 9 -7.23 14.49 29.96
N LYS A 10 -6.86 13.33 29.40
CA LYS A 10 -6.79 12.07 30.14
C LYS A 10 -5.52 11.93 30.97
N VAL A 11 -4.45 12.65 30.64
CA VAL A 11 -3.18 12.62 31.39
C VAL A 11 -3.43 12.83 32.90
N TRP A 12 -4.29 13.80 33.24
CA TRP A 12 -4.63 14.13 34.63
C TRP A 12 -5.55 13.13 35.31
N LYS A 13 -6.18 12.22 34.56
CA LYS A 13 -7.06 11.17 35.11
C LYS A 13 -6.31 9.90 35.50
N VAL A 14 -5.13 9.65 34.93
CA VAL A 14 -4.37 8.42 35.17
C VAL A 14 -3.44 8.51 36.39
N GLY A 15 -3.29 9.71 36.97
CA GLY A 15 -2.49 9.96 38.18
C GLY A 15 -1.12 10.56 37.89
N GLN A 16 -0.21 10.47 38.88
CA GLN A 16 1.16 10.97 38.76
C GLN A 16 1.99 10.08 37.81
N VAL A 17 2.73 10.71 36.90
CA VAL A 17 3.76 10.04 36.11
C VAL A 17 5.00 9.92 36.99
N ALA A 18 5.52 8.70 37.17
CA ALA A 18 6.67 8.47 38.04
C ALA A 18 7.87 9.33 37.60
N GLY A 19 8.37 10.15 38.53
CA GLY A 19 9.54 11.00 38.32
C GLY A 19 9.32 12.32 37.60
N LEU A 20 8.07 12.77 37.41
CA LEU A 20 7.76 14.10 36.87
C LEU A 20 6.67 14.79 37.69
N ASP A 21 6.89 16.06 38.04
CA ASP A 21 5.84 16.87 38.63
C ASP A 21 4.81 17.34 37.58
N GLN A 22 3.67 17.84 38.04
CA GLN A 22 2.57 18.29 37.16
C GLN A 22 2.94 19.53 36.31
N GLY A 23 3.73 20.44 36.83
CA GLY A 23 4.25 21.61 36.10
C GLY A 23 5.27 21.22 35.03
N GLU A 24 6.21 20.34 35.35
CA GLU A 24 7.17 19.75 34.42
C GLU A 24 6.47 19.01 33.29
N LEU A 25 5.47 18.19 33.62
CA LEU A 25 4.68 17.46 32.63
C LEU A 25 3.91 18.41 31.71
N THR A 26 3.33 19.49 32.25
CA THR A 26 2.66 20.52 31.46
C THR A 26 3.63 21.21 30.50
N ALA A 27 4.78 21.67 31.02
CA ALA A 27 5.82 22.32 30.23
C ALA A 27 6.36 21.40 29.12
N LEU A 28 6.50 20.10 29.42
CA LEU A 28 6.96 19.10 28.46
C LEU A 28 5.92 18.89 27.34
N LEU A 29 4.63 18.78 27.67
CA LEU A 29 3.56 18.65 26.68
C LEU A 29 3.44 19.89 25.78
N GLU A 30 3.60 21.09 26.34
CA GLU A 30 3.61 22.35 25.59
C GLU A 30 4.81 22.44 24.66
N ARG A 31 6.01 22.17 25.17
CA ARG A 31 7.26 22.17 24.39
C ARG A 31 7.24 21.15 23.26
N ARG A 32 6.66 19.97 23.49
CA ARG A 32 6.57 18.91 22.48
C ARG A 32 5.42 19.12 21.49
N ARG A 33 4.50 20.06 21.78
CA ARG A 33 3.31 20.37 20.98
C ARG A 33 2.57 19.10 20.53
N VAL A 34 2.37 18.16 21.45
CA VAL A 34 1.70 16.89 21.15
C VAL A 34 0.22 17.18 20.85
N PRO A 35 -0.24 16.98 19.61
CA PRO A 35 -1.62 17.27 19.26
C PRO A 35 -2.55 16.24 19.90
N ASP A 36 -3.77 16.64 20.26
CA ASP A 36 -4.80 15.70 20.72
C ASP A 36 -5.31 14.84 19.55
N GLY A 37 -5.55 13.57 19.82
CA GLY A 37 -6.02 12.60 18.83
C GLY A 37 -4.94 12.09 17.87
N MET A 38 -3.66 12.40 18.12
CA MET A 38 -2.54 11.88 17.34
C MET A 38 -2.37 10.38 17.61
N PRO A 39 -2.36 9.53 16.55
CA PRO A 39 -2.11 8.12 16.70
C PRO A 39 -0.65 7.84 17.08
N VAL A 40 -0.46 6.86 17.96
CA VAL A 40 0.83 6.31 18.35
C VAL A 40 0.76 4.79 18.21
N LEU A 41 1.66 4.23 17.41
CA LEU A 41 1.74 2.79 17.20
C LEU A 41 2.92 2.23 18.00
N LEU A 42 2.66 1.23 18.84
CA LEU A 42 3.65 0.58 19.68
C LEU A 42 3.81 -0.89 19.29
N ASP A 43 5.05 -1.37 19.29
CA ASP A 43 5.37 -2.79 19.19
C ASP A 43 5.11 -3.53 20.51
N GLU A 44 5.41 -4.82 20.55
CA GLU A 44 5.23 -5.67 21.74
C GLU A 44 6.19 -5.29 22.88
N ALA A 45 7.31 -4.65 22.55
CA ALA A 45 8.28 -4.13 23.51
C ALA A 45 7.97 -2.69 23.96
N ILE A 46 6.77 -2.17 23.64
CA ILE A 46 6.32 -0.81 24.00
C ILE A 46 7.20 0.27 23.36
N ARG A 47 7.81 -0.02 22.20
CA ARG A 47 8.60 0.93 21.42
C ARG A 47 7.76 1.53 20.29
N PRO A 48 7.92 2.84 19.99
CA PRO A 48 7.29 3.45 18.84
C PRO A 48 7.69 2.77 17.53
N VAL A 49 6.70 2.42 16.70
CA VAL A 49 6.92 1.85 15.38
C VAL A 49 7.23 2.96 14.38
N GLU A 50 8.51 3.16 14.09
CA GLU A 50 8.97 4.07 13.03
C GLU A 50 8.99 3.36 11.68
N PRO A 51 8.73 4.07 10.57
CA PRO A 51 8.52 5.52 10.44
C PRO A 51 7.05 5.98 10.62
N LEU A 52 6.14 5.11 11.07
CA LEU A 52 4.71 5.43 11.14
C LEU A 52 4.37 6.49 12.18
N CYS A 53 5.00 6.43 13.36
CA CYS A 53 4.82 7.46 14.38
C CYS A 53 5.24 8.84 13.88
N SER A 54 6.36 8.93 13.13
CA SER A 54 6.77 10.18 12.48
C SER A 54 5.78 10.64 11.40
N TRP A 55 5.20 9.72 10.63
CA TRP A 55 4.13 10.03 9.67
C TRP A 55 2.88 10.60 10.35
N PHE A 56 2.39 9.98 11.42
CA PHE A 56 1.24 10.47 12.18
C PHE A 56 1.48 11.86 12.76
N ARG A 57 2.69 12.11 13.27
CA ARG A 57 3.09 13.43 13.74
C ARG A 57 3.03 14.47 12.62
N ARG A 58 3.48 14.13 11.40
CA ARG A 58 3.35 15.01 10.23
C ARG A 58 1.89 15.32 9.90
N LEU A 59 1.03 14.30 9.84
CA LEU A 59 -0.41 14.52 9.59
C LEU A 59 -1.03 15.47 10.62
N ALA A 60 -0.61 15.35 11.88
CA ALA A 60 -1.07 16.23 12.94
C ALA A 60 -0.55 17.67 12.80
N MET A 61 0.71 17.85 12.36
CA MET A 61 1.27 19.17 12.03
C MET A 61 0.56 19.82 10.83
N GLU A 62 0.11 19.02 9.87
CA GLU A 62 -0.73 19.44 8.74
C GLU A 62 -2.19 19.77 9.15
N ARG A 63 -2.50 19.74 10.45
CA ARG A 63 -3.84 20.01 11.02
C ARG A 63 -4.94 19.10 10.46
N MET A 64 -4.59 17.85 10.12
CA MET A 64 -5.57 16.86 9.71
C MET A 64 -6.60 16.62 10.82
N ALA A 65 -7.88 16.50 10.44
CA ALA A 65 -8.94 16.21 11.39
C ALA A 65 -8.67 14.90 12.16
N PRO A 66 -8.85 14.88 13.51
CA PRO A 66 -8.58 13.70 14.33
C PRO A 66 -9.33 12.44 13.87
N LYS A 67 -10.57 12.59 13.38
CA LYS A 67 -11.38 11.49 12.84
C LYS A 67 -10.72 10.85 11.61
N THR A 68 -10.17 11.65 10.71
CA THR A 68 -9.49 11.18 9.49
C THR A 68 -8.14 10.55 9.84
N MET A 69 -7.39 11.16 10.76
CA MET A 69 -6.13 10.62 11.24
C MET A 69 -6.32 9.26 11.94
N LYS A 70 -7.39 9.12 12.73
CA LYS A 70 -7.80 7.84 13.33
C LYS A 70 -8.12 6.79 12.27
N ALA A 71 -8.88 7.14 11.24
CA ALA A 71 -9.16 6.24 10.14
C ALA A 71 -7.86 5.78 9.46
N TYR A 72 -6.96 6.72 9.12
CA TYR A 72 -5.69 6.42 8.48
C TYR A 72 -4.79 5.52 9.34
N ALA A 73 -4.78 5.73 10.66
CA ALA A 73 -4.01 4.91 11.58
C ALA A 73 -4.54 3.47 11.65
N HIS A 74 -5.85 3.28 11.65
CA HIS A 74 -6.45 1.94 11.55
C HIS A 74 -6.11 1.27 10.22
N THR A 75 -6.17 1.99 9.10
CA THR A 75 -5.77 1.47 7.79
C THR A 75 -4.30 1.04 7.79
N ALA A 76 -3.40 1.88 8.32
CA ALA A 76 -1.98 1.58 8.41
C ALA A 76 -1.69 0.37 9.30
N LEU A 77 -2.38 0.24 10.44
CA LEU A 77 -2.28 -0.94 11.32
C LEU A 77 -2.76 -2.21 10.62
N MET A 78 -3.90 -2.16 9.91
CA MET A 78 -4.42 -3.31 9.17
C MET A 78 -3.44 -3.75 8.08
N LEU A 79 -2.88 -2.80 7.32
CA LEU A 79 -1.87 -3.10 6.30
C LEU A 79 -0.61 -3.73 6.92
N LEU A 80 -0.10 -3.17 8.01
CA LEU A 80 1.08 -3.71 8.69
C LEU A 80 0.85 -5.13 9.20
N ASN A 81 -0.27 -5.38 9.88
CA ASN A 81 -0.60 -6.72 10.36
C ASN A 81 -0.77 -7.71 9.20
N PHE A 82 -1.33 -7.26 8.08
CA PHE A 82 -1.44 -8.07 6.88
C PHE A 82 -0.06 -8.43 6.34
N LEU A 83 0.81 -7.45 6.09
CA LEU A 83 2.16 -7.69 5.55
C LEU A 83 2.98 -8.58 6.49
N HIS A 84 2.91 -8.33 7.81
CA HIS A 84 3.63 -9.13 8.80
C HIS A 84 3.17 -10.60 8.81
N LYS A 85 1.89 -10.87 8.57
CA LYS A 85 1.37 -12.25 8.45
C LYS A 85 2.00 -13.01 7.28
N TRP A 86 2.45 -12.30 6.24
CA TRP A 86 3.11 -12.86 5.06
C TRP A 86 4.64 -12.69 5.10
N ASP A 87 5.21 -12.39 6.27
CA ASP A 87 6.65 -12.14 6.48
C ASP A 87 7.21 -11.04 5.55
N GLN A 88 6.39 -10.02 5.30
CA GLN A 88 6.76 -8.87 4.49
C GLN A 88 6.76 -7.57 5.28
N ASP A 89 7.64 -6.65 4.84
CA ASP A 89 7.74 -5.31 5.37
C ASP A 89 7.19 -4.26 4.38
N LEU A 90 6.86 -3.08 4.90
CA LEU A 90 6.49 -1.91 4.09
C LEU A 90 7.56 -1.51 3.06
N ARG A 91 8.83 -1.89 3.28
CA ARG A 91 9.93 -1.61 2.36
C ARG A 91 9.96 -2.54 1.15
N SER A 92 9.64 -3.81 1.38
CA SER A 92 9.72 -4.87 0.38
C SER A 92 8.38 -5.14 -0.30
N ALA A 93 7.29 -4.58 0.21
CA ALA A 93 5.97 -4.72 -0.35
C ALA A 93 5.94 -4.31 -1.84
N THR A 94 5.42 -5.22 -2.66
CA THR A 94 5.26 -5.06 -4.10
C THR A 94 3.85 -4.59 -4.44
N GLU A 95 3.58 -4.28 -5.71
CA GLU A 95 2.22 -3.98 -6.16
C GLU A 95 1.26 -5.15 -5.90
N GLN A 96 1.75 -6.39 -5.99
CA GLN A 96 0.91 -7.57 -5.79
C GLN A 96 0.46 -7.69 -4.34
N ASP A 97 1.34 -7.46 -3.37
CA ASP A 97 1.01 -7.58 -1.94
C ASP A 97 -0.07 -6.57 -1.52
N ILE A 98 -0.07 -5.39 -2.14
CA ILE A 98 -1.09 -4.35 -1.90
C ILE A 98 -2.42 -4.71 -2.55
N ARG A 99 -2.41 -5.38 -3.71
CA ARG A 99 -3.62 -5.94 -4.33
C ARG A 99 -4.17 -7.12 -3.54
N ASP A 100 -3.30 -7.94 -2.97
CA ASP A 100 -3.70 -9.04 -2.10
C ASP A 100 -4.32 -8.51 -0.80
N PHE A 101 -3.77 -7.40 -0.26
CA PHE A 101 -4.40 -6.67 0.84
C PHE A 101 -5.78 -6.13 0.45
N GLU A 102 -5.94 -5.55 -0.74
CA GLU A 102 -7.24 -5.10 -1.26
C GLU A 102 -8.25 -6.25 -1.34
N ALA A 103 -7.85 -7.36 -1.96
CA ALA A 103 -8.69 -8.54 -2.10
C ALA A 103 -9.09 -9.11 -0.74
N TRP A 104 -8.14 -9.24 0.18
CA TRP A 104 -8.40 -9.67 1.56
C TRP A 104 -9.36 -8.71 2.28
N ARG A 105 -9.17 -7.40 2.13
CA ARG A 105 -10.01 -6.38 2.76
C ARG A 105 -11.44 -6.40 2.25
N ARG A 106 -11.65 -6.73 0.97
CA ARG A 106 -12.97 -6.85 0.32
C ARG A 106 -13.65 -8.20 0.60
N ALA A 107 -12.90 -9.30 0.70
CA ALA A 107 -13.43 -10.65 0.86
C ALA A 107 -13.69 -11.04 2.32
N ASP A 108 -12.80 -10.64 3.25
CA ASP A 108 -12.74 -11.17 4.62
C ASP A 108 -13.08 -10.12 5.68
N GLY A 109 -13.58 -8.96 5.25
CA GLY A 109 -14.13 -7.96 6.15
C GLY A 109 -15.38 -8.51 6.84
N ARG A 110 -15.40 -8.52 8.19
CA ARG A 110 -16.61 -8.73 9.01
C ARG A 110 -17.83 -7.89 8.58
N THR A 111 -17.62 -6.90 7.73
CA THR A 111 -18.63 -6.16 6.96
C THR A 111 -17.99 -5.90 5.60
N THR A 112 -18.67 -6.26 4.50
CA THR A 112 -18.23 -5.93 3.15
C THR A 112 -17.90 -4.45 3.10
N VAL A 113 -16.65 -4.13 2.80
CA VAL A 113 -16.18 -2.75 2.78
C VAL A 113 -16.81 -2.08 1.56
N GLU A 114 -17.75 -1.17 1.78
CA GLU A 114 -18.29 -0.31 0.71
C GLU A 114 -17.14 0.42 0.01
N ASP A 115 -17.28 0.68 -1.29
CA ASP A 115 -16.26 1.35 -2.11
C ASP A 115 -15.75 2.67 -1.48
N SER A 116 -16.62 3.38 -0.75
CA SER A 116 -16.30 4.61 -0.04
C SER A 116 -15.24 4.44 1.07
N ILE A 117 -15.26 3.30 1.78
CA ILE A 117 -14.29 2.98 2.83
C ILE A 117 -12.96 2.57 2.19
N TRP A 118 -13.01 1.81 1.08
CA TRP A 118 -11.82 1.43 0.34
C TRP A 118 -11.12 2.64 -0.29
N ASP A 119 -11.86 3.61 -0.84
CA ASP A 119 -11.30 4.85 -1.37
C ASP A 119 -10.53 5.63 -0.31
N ARG A 120 -11.07 5.68 0.91
CA ARG A 120 -10.39 6.28 2.05
C ARG A 120 -9.14 5.50 2.46
N ASP A 121 -9.23 4.18 2.50
CA ASP A 121 -8.10 3.30 2.85
C ASP A 121 -6.98 3.45 1.80
N SER A 122 -7.33 3.45 0.51
CA SER A 122 -6.43 3.71 -0.61
C SER A 122 -5.77 5.07 -0.55
N ALA A 123 -6.53 6.12 -0.18
CA ALA A 123 -5.98 7.45 0.01
C ALA A 123 -4.97 7.50 1.18
N ALA A 124 -5.26 6.79 2.28
CA ALA A 124 -4.36 6.67 3.42
C ALA A 124 -3.05 5.96 3.02
N ILE A 125 -3.16 4.83 2.33
CA ILE A 125 -2.02 4.03 1.84
C ILE A 125 -1.18 4.86 0.85
N GLY A 126 -1.84 5.56 -0.08
CA GLY A 126 -1.18 6.46 -1.03
C GLY A 126 -0.39 7.57 -0.34
N ARG A 127 -0.95 8.19 0.70
CA ARG A 127 -0.27 9.22 1.50
C ARG A 127 0.87 8.67 2.35
N LEU A 128 0.71 7.46 2.89
CA LEU A 128 1.78 6.79 3.63
C LEU A 128 2.98 6.53 2.71
N TYR A 129 2.79 5.86 1.57
CA TYR A 129 3.90 5.59 0.65
C TYR A 129 4.48 6.85 0.01
N ALA A 130 3.69 7.91 -0.16
CA ALA A 130 4.22 9.22 -0.54
C ALA A 130 5.25 9.72 0.49
N TYR A 131 4.89 9.66 1.78
CA TYR A 131 5.77 10.03 2.88
C TYR A 131 7.00 9.12 2.95
N LEU A 132 6.83 7.80 2.83
CA LEU A 132 7.93 6.83 2.89
C LEU A 132 8.97 7.06 1.79
N VAL A 133 8.53 7.44 0.59
CA VAL A 133 9.43 7.81 -0.51
C VAL A 133 10.14 9.14 -0.22
N GLU A 134 9.42 10.13 0.31
CA GLU A 134 9.99 11.45 0.64
C GLU A 134 11.12 11.36 1.67
N ILE A 135 11.00 10.51 2.68
CA ILE A 135 12.04 10.28 3.70
C ILE A 135 13.13 9.29 3.25
N GLY A 136 13.05 8.76 2.02
CA GLY A 136 13.98 7.77 1.49
C GLY A 136 13.89 6.37 2.13
N TYR A 137 12.80 6.07 2.84
CA TYR A 137 12.58 4.76 3.46
C TYR A 137 12.25 3.68 2.41
N VAL A 138 11.62 4.08 1.30
CA VAL A 138 11.39 3.24 0.11
C VAL A 138 11.86 4.02 -1.12
N ALA A 139 12.51 3.35 -2.08
CA ALA A 139 13.03 3.99 -3.28
C ALA A 139 11.93 4.58 -4.18
N ALA A 140 10.79 3.88 -4.29
CA ALA A 140 9.64 4.30 -5.08
C ALA A 140 8.35 3.67 -4.54
N ARG A 141 7.20 4.19 -4.96
CA ARG A 141 5.92 3.55 -4.64
C ARG A 141 5.82 2.20 -5.36
N PRO A 142 5.25 1.15 -4.73
CA PRO A 142 5.15 -0.17 -5.37
C PRO A 142 4.27 -0.16 -6.62
N TRP A 143 3.27 0.72 -6.71
CA TRP A 143 2.35 0.84 -7.85
C TRP A 143 2.49 2.17 -8.60
N ARG A 144 2.05 2.17 -9.86
CA ARG A 144 2.04 3.37 -10.71
C ARG A 144 0.84 4.27 -10.40
N LEU A 145 1.09 5.58 -10.34
CA LEU A 145 0.03 6.59 -10.32
C LEU A 145 -0.51 6.77 -11.74
N VAL A 146 -1.82 6.62 -11.94
CA VAL A 146 -2.46 6.95 -13.22
C VAL A 146 -3.20 8.28 -13.03
N ARG A 147 -2.77 9.33 -13.73
CA ARG A 147 -3.38 10.68 -13.71
C ARG A 147 -3.59 11.26 -12.29
N GLY A 148 -2.60 11.12 -11.42
CA GLY A 148 -2.64 11.70 -10.07
C GLY A 148 -3.57 10.98 -9.07
N ARG A 149 -4.23 9.89 -9.48
CA ARG A 149 -4.96 8.98 -8.59
C ARG A 149 -4.17 7.68 -8.42
N THR A 150 -4.23 7.11 -7.22
CA THR A 150 -3.70 5.76 -6.97
C THR A 150 -4.46 4.76 -7.83
N SER A 151 -3.75 3.89 -8.55
CA SER A 151 -4.35 2.75 -9.28
C SER A 151 -5.14 1.81 -8.34
N LEU A 152 -4.95 1.97 -7.03
CA LEU A 152 -5.64 1.29 -5.94
C LEU A 152 -7.01 1.86 -5.58
N GLY A 153 -7.30 3.14 -5.89
CA GLY A 153 -8.63 3.71 -5.61
C GLY A 153 -9.69 2.95 -6.40
N SER A 154 -10.96 3.00 -5.97
CA SER A 154 -12.08 2.34 -6.64
C SER A 154 -11.94 2.55 -8.15
N ARG A 155 -11.43 1.50 -8.80
CA ARG A 155 -11.64 1.35 -10.22
C ARG A 155 -13.15 1.27 -10.26
N MET A 156 -13.78 2.37 -10.66
CA MET A 156 -14.85 2.23 -11.61
C MET A 156 -14.28 1.22 -12.60
N SER A 157 -14.73 -0.02 -12.46
CA SER A 157 -14.68 -0.97 -13.54
C SER A 157 -15.43 -0.23 -14.65
N HIS A 158 -14.70 0.54 -15.46
CA HIS A 158 -14.69 0.12 -16.83
C HIS A 158 -14.33 -1.35 -16.70
N GLU A 159 -15.35 -2.20 -16.70
CA GLU A 159 -15.25 -3.47 -17.39
C GLU A 159 -14.47 -3.08 -18.63
N VAL A 160 -13.15 -3.28 -18.57
CA VAL A 160 -12.39 -3.43 -19.77
C VAL A 160 -13.15 -4.59 -20.35
N ARG A 161 -13.92 -4.33 -21.40
CA ARG A 161 -14.49 -5.37 -22.25
C ARG A 161 -13.27 -6.06 -22.84
N VAL A 162 -12.58 -6.83 -22.00
CA VAL A 162 -11.59 -7.81 -22.38
C VAL A 162 -12.47 -8.79 -23.11
N ARG A 163 -12.55 -8.62 -24.43
CA ARG A 163 -13.03 -9.70 -25.26
C ARG A 163 -12.05 -10.83 -24.95
N HIS A 164 -12.55 -11.87 -24.30
CA HIS A 164 -11.80 -13.10 -24.15
C HIS A 164 -11.39 -13.50 -25.56
N MET A 165 -10.08 -13.60 -25.76
CA MET A 165 -9.53 -13.96 -27.04
C MET A 165 -9.75 -15.46 -27.18
N GLU A 166 -10.46 -15.88 -28.23
CA GLU A 166 -10.63 -17.30 -28.53
C GLU A 166 -9.25 -17.95 -28.71
N LEU A 167 -9.16 -19.26 -28.45
CA LEU A 167 -7.87 -19.98 -28.49
C LEU A 167 -7.13 -19.76 -29.82
N GLU A 168 -7.86 -19.72 -30.94
CA GLU A 168 -7.32 -19.46 -32.27
C GLU A 168 -6.72 -18.06 -32.41
N GLN A 169 -7.39 -17.05 -31.86
CA GLN A 169 -6.90 -15.67 -31.85
C GLN A 169 -5.65 -15.53 -30.97
N TYR A 170 -5.58 -16.27 -29.86
CA TYR A 170 -4.37 -16.35 -29.03
C TYR A 170 -3.20 -16.98 -29.75
N LEU A 171 -3.41 -18.12 -30.42
CA LEU A 171 -2.38 -18.79 -31.20
C LEU A 171 -1.89 -17.88 -32.33
N PHE A 172 -2.79 -17.21 -33.05
CA PHE A 172 -2.41 -16.25 -34.09
C PHE A 172 -1.57 -15.09 -33.55
N CYS A 173 -1.99 -14.44 -32.45
CA CYS A 173 -1.22 -13.35 -31.87
C CYS A 173 0.15 -13.81 -31.33
N ARG A 174 0.20 -14.98 -30.69
CA ARG A 174 1.42 -15.57 -30.16
C ARG A 174 2.41 -15.90 -31.28
N ASP A 175 1.94 -16.54 -32.34
CA ASP A 175 2.79 -17.09 -33.38
C ASP A 175 3.20 -15.98 -34.36
N VAL A 176 2.26 -15.13 -34.79
CA VAL A 176 2.54 -14.11 -35.81
C VAL A 176 3.18 -12.85 -35.25
N ARG A 177 2.64 -12.32 -34.15
CA ARG A 177 3.03 -11.00 -33.63
C ARG A 177 4.16 -11.07 -32.60
N PHE A 178 4.16 -12.11 -31.77
CA PHE A 178 5.14 -12.30 -30.71
C PHE A 178 6.19 -13.37 -31.05
N GLY A 179 5.91 -14.25 -32.02
CA GLY A 179 6.70 -15.43 -32.39
C GLY A 179 7.42 -15.32 -33.74
N SER A 180 7.37 -14.16 -34.41
CA SER A 180 8.04 -13.88 -35.70
C SER A 180 7.62 -14.80 -36.86
N LEU A 181 6.38 -15.31 -36.85
CA LEU A 181 5.83 -16.09 -37.96
C LEU A 181 4.92 -15.21 -38.83
N LEU A 182 4.79 -15.53 -40.11
CA LEU A 182 3.74 -15.01 -40.98
C LEU A 182 2.44 -15.78 -40.73
N PRO A 183 1.27 -15.25 -41.11
CA PRO A 183 0.00 -15.97 -41.10
C PRO A 183 0.02 -17.31 -41.87
N THR A 184 1.00 -17.47 -42.76
CA THR A 184 1.29 -18.68 -43.54
C THR A 184 2.18 -19.69 -42.80
N ALA A 185 2.53 -19.44 -41.53
CA ALA A 185 3.46 -20.20 -40.69
C ALA A 185 4.92 -20.20 -41.16
N GLU A 186 5.29 -19.31 -42.09
CA GLU A 186 6.67 -19.08 -42.50
C GLU A 186 7.37 -18.09 -41.56
N LEU A 187 8.69 -18.11 -41.47
CA LEU A 187 9.44 -17.16 -40.65
C LEU A 187 9.44 -15.77 -41.32
N ASP A 188 9.09 -14.73 -40.55
CA ASP A 188 9.13 -13.34 -41.01
C ASP A 188 10.56 -12.79 -40.89
N GLU A 189 11.39 -13.00 -41.92
CA GLU A 189 12.80 -12.58 -41.95
C GLU A 189 13.08 -11.08 -41.67
N PRO A 190 12.25 -10.10 -42.08
CA PRO A 190 12.47 -8.69 -41.74
C PRO A 190 12.08 -8.33 -40.30
N PHE A 191 11.49 -9.25 -39.52
CA PHE A 191 11.03 -8.96 -38.16
C PHE A 191 12.21 -8.81 -37.18
N ARG A 192 12.63 -7.56 -36.95
CA ARG A 192 13.58 -7.19 -35.89
C ARG A 192 12.88 -7.20 -34.53
N GLY A 193 12.76 -8.39 -33.93
CA GLY A 193 12.12 -8.59 -32.63
C GLY A 193 12.70 -7.70 -31.53
N CYS A 194 11.86 -6.84 -30.95
CA CYS A 194 12.14 -6.26 -29.63
C CYS A 194 11.81 -7.31 -28.57
N SER A 195 12.82 -8.15 -28.26
CA SER A 195 12.85 -9.09 -27.14
C SER A 195 11.71 -10.13 -27.11
N PRO A 196 11.82 -11.25 -27.86
CA PRO A 196 10.94 -12.39 -27.64
C PRO A 196 11.18 -12.86 -26.21
N GLN A 197 10.14 -12.91 -25.39
CA GLN A 197 10.26 -13.28 -23.98
C GLN A 197 10.73 -14.74 -23.86
N ARG A 198 12.06 -14.92 -23.87
CA ARG A 198 12.85 -15.94 -23.18
C ARG A 198 12.27 -17.38 -23.25
N ASN A 199 12.31 -17.95 -24.45
CA ASN A 199 12.57 -19.36 -24.75
C ASN A 199 11.69 -20.44 -24.04
N PRO A 200 10.52 -20.84 -24.59
CA PRO A 200 9.98 -22.16 -24.29
C PRO A 200 10.75 -23.18 -25.14
N ARG A 201 11.57 -24.00 -24.48
CA ARG A 201 12.30 -25.12 -25.10
C ARG A 201 11.35 -25.97 -25.96
N ARG A 202 11.64 -26.08 -27.26
CA ARG A 202 11.41 -27.32 -28.02
C ARG A 202 12.73 -27.74 -28.65
N ALA A 203 13.46 -28.56 -27.90
CA ALA A 203 14.41 -29.48 -28.51
C ALA A 203 13.61 -30.67 -29.02
N SER A 204 13.56 -30.87 -30.33
CA SER A 204 13.36 -32.18 -30.94
C SER A 204 13.78 -32.14 -32.42
N SER A 205 14.93 -32.78 -32.67
CA SER A 205 15.33 -33.53 -33.88
C SER A 205 15.40 -32.82 -35.25
N ARG A 206 16.65 -32.61 -35.69
CA ARG A 206 17.16 -32.97 -37.04
C ARG A 206 16.82 -34.47 -37.27
N CYS A 207 16.48 -34.99 -38.44
CA CYS A 207 16.68 -34.62 -39.85
C CYS A 207 15.37 -34.58 -40.62
#